data_AF-A0A6N4TDF9-F1
#
_entry.id   AF-A0A6N4TDF9-F1
#
_cell.length_a   1.000
_cell.length_b   1.000
_cell.length_c   1.000
_cell.angle_alpha   90.00
_cell.angle_beta   90.00
_cell.angle_gamma   90.00
#
_symmetry.space_group_name_H-M   'P 1'
#
loop_
_entity.id
_entity.type
_entity.pdbx_description
1 polymer ?
#
loop_
_entity_poly.entity_id
_entity_poly.type
_entity_poly.pdbx_seq_one_letter_code
_entity_poly.pdbx_strand_id
1 'polypeptide(L)'
;MGQAKNRGTLEQRAADAKAKLDSIKPAGIVCNECKADILEIQTMNTRGMPGIAGVFAGVCACGSTTYAMQGDKEAIADLMLAMESANASEAKITLQKLS
;
A
#
# COMPACT_ATOMS: atom_id res chain seq x y z
N MET A 1 11.59 -43.98 1.51
CA MET A 1 12.01 -42.80 0.73
C MET A 1 10.79 -41.94 0.41
N GLY A 2 10.84 -40.63 0.65
CA GLY A 2 10.12 -39.64 -0.19
C GLY A 2 8.78 -39.03 0.25
N GLN A 3 8.53 -38.74 1.54
CA GLN A 3 7.39 -37.88 1.93
C GLN A 3 7.86 -36.46 2.26
N ALA A 4 8.06 -35.64 1.22
CA ALA A 4 8.45 -34.24 1.34
C ALA A 4 7.74 -33.39 0.28
N LYS A 5 6.40 -33.32 0.30
CA LYS A 5 5.63 -32.49 -0.64
C LYS A 5 4.37 -31.91 0.01
N ASN A 6 4.48 -31.37 1.21
CA ASN A 6 3.43 -30.49 1.76
C ASN A 6 4.02 -29.11 2.03
N ARG A 7 4.65 -28.54 1.01
CA ARG A 7 5.14 -27.15 1.01
C ARG A 7 4.01 -26.35 0.37
N GLY A 8 3.17 -25.72 1.19
CA GLY A 8 2.00 -24.94 0.75
C GLY A 8 2.26 -24.21 -0.57
N THR A 9 1.37 -24.47 -1.52
CA THR A 9 1.46 -24.02 -2.91
C THR A 9 1.62 -22.51 -2.97
N LEU A 10 2.36 -22.02 -3.96
CA LEU A 10 2.56 -20.59 -4.20
C LEU A 10 1.23 -19.82 -4.25
N GLU A 11 0.17 -20.49 -4.73
CA GLU A 11 -1.20 -19.99 -4.79
C GLU A 11 -1.81 -19.73 -3.41
N GLN A 12 -1.64 -20.62 -2.42
CA GLN A 12 -2.13 -20.38 -1.06
C GLN A 12 -1.45 -19.17 -0.41
N ARG A 13 -0.16 -18.95 -0.70
CA ARG A 13 0.56 -17.77 -0.18
C ARG A 13 0.14 -16.47 -0.85
N ALA A 14 -0.22 -16.51 -2.14
CA ALA A 14 -0.76 -15.35 -2.84
C ALA A 14 -2.17 -14.99 -2.34
N ALA A 15 -3.00 -15.99 -2.05
CA ALA A 15 -4.34 -15.79 -1.51
C ALA A 15 -4.34 -15.18 -0.10
N ASP A 16 -3.48 -15.66 0.81
CA ASP A 16 -3.37 -15.12 2.18
C ASP A 16 -2.93 -13.65 2.18
N ALA A 17 -1.98 -13.29 1.31
CA ALA A 17 -1.53 -11.91 1.15
C ALA A 17 -2.66 -11.01 0.62
N LYS A 18 -3.44 -11.51 -0.35
CA LYS A 18 -4.59 -10.77 -0.91
C LYS A 18 -5.71 -10.59 0.13
N ALA A 19 -6.00 -11.61 0.93
CA ALA A 19 -7.03 -11.57 1.96
C ALA A 19 -6.68 -10.59 3.09
N LYS A 20 -5.41 -10.53 3.51
CA LYS A 20 -4.95 -9.52 4.47
C LYS A 20 -5.14 -8.11 3.94
N LEU A 21 -4.73 -7.86 2.70
CA LEU A 21 -4.88 -6.55 2.04
C LEU A 21 -6.34 -6.13 1.87
N ASP A 22 -7.23 -7.07 1.56
CA ASP A 22 -8.67 -6.82 1.44
C ASP A 22 -9.27 -6.45 2.80
N SER A 23 -8.86 -7.15 3.87
CA SER A 23 -9.34 -6.90 5.23
C SER A 23 -8.91 -5.55 5.82
N ILE A 24 -7.83 -4.96 5.30
CA ILE A 24 -7.33 -3.64 5.72
C ILE A 24 -7.62 -2.55 4.68
N LYS A 25 -8.29 -2.87 3.57
CA LYS A 25 -8.55 -1.91 2.51
C LYS A 25 -9.47 -0.80 3.04
N PRO A 26 -9.04 0.47 3.06
CA PRO A 26 -9.91 1.57 3.43
C PRO A 26 -11.00 1.75 2.36
N ALA A 27 -12.20 2.17 2.76
CA ALA A 27 -13.30 2.41 1.82
C ALA A 27 -13.03 3.54 0.81
N GLY A 28 -12.10 4.44 1.16
CA GLY A 28 -11.63 5.55 0.34
C GLY A 28 -10.38 6.18 0.97
N ILE A 29 -9.67 7.01 0.20
CA ILE A 29 -8.57 7.85 0.68
C ILE A 29 -8.99 9.30 0.57
N VAL A 30 -8.59 10.15 1.51
CA VAL A 30 -8.87 11.58 1.42
C VAL A 30 -7.69 12.27 0.74
N CYS A 31 -7.96 12.99 -0.35
CA CYS A 31 -6.93 13.77 -1.02
C CYS A 31 -6.31 14.77 -0.04
N ASN A 32 -4.98 14.75 0.11
CA ASN A 32 -4.35 15.66 1.05
C ASN A 32 -4.46 17.13 0.62
N GLU A 33 -4.57 17.38 -0.70
CA GLU A 33 -4.57 18.73 -1.29
C GLU A 33 -5.97 19.38 -1.27
N CYS A 34 -7.00 18.70 -1.83
CA CYS A 34 -8.35 19.27 -1.92
C CYS A 34 -9.35 18.68 -0.90
N LYS A 35 -8.92 17.74 -0.05
CA LYS A 35 -9.77 17.03 0.93
C LYS A 35 -10.97 16.27 0.32
N ALA A 36 -10.95 16.03 -0.98
CA ALA A 36 -11.96 15.20 -1.64
C ALA A 36 -11.78 13.72 -1.29
N ASP A 37 -12.89 13.00 -1.23
CA ASP A 37 -12.87 11.56 -1.04
C ASP A 37 -12.55 10.86 -2.37
N ILE A 38 -11.49 10.06 -2.36
CA ILE A 38 -11.02 9.26 -3.48
C ILE A 38 -11.50 7.82 -3.25
N LEU A 39 -12.60 7.48 -3.92
CA LEU A 39 -13.17 6.13 -3.90
C LEU A 39 -12.43 5.18 -4.85
N GLU A 40 -11.80 5.72 -5.90
CA GLU A 40 -11.10 4.94 -6.91
C GLU A 40 -9.65 4.69 -6.47
N ILE A 41 -9.48 3.62 -5.68
CA ILE A 41 -8.21 3.28 -5.06
C ILE A 41 -7.69 1.95 -5.57
N GLN A 42 -6.42 1.95 -5.99
CA GLN A 42 -5.71 0.78 -6.41
C GLN A 42 -4.84 0.25 -5.27
N THR A 43 -5.02 -1.03 -4.95
CA THR A 43 -4.19 -1.73 -3.97
C THR A 43 -2.87 -2.12 -4.62
N MET A 44 -1.77 -1.64 -4.06
CA MET A 44 -0.43 -2.03 -4.48
C MET A 44 0.02 -3.30 -3.78
N ASN A 45 0.94 -4.01 -4.43
CA ASN A 45 1.51 -5.22 -3.88
C ASN A 45 2.58 -4.87 -2.83
N THR A 46 2.30 -5.16 -1.57
CA THR A 46 3.22 -4.93 -0.44
C THR A 46 4.12 -6.12 -0.13
N ARG A 47 4.10 -7.14 -0.99
CA ARG A 47 4.89 -8.36 -0.82
C ARG A 47 6.38 -8.03 -0.82
N GLY A 48 7.03 -8.29 0.32
CA GLY A 48 8.45 -8.01 0.52
C GLY A 48 8.72 -6.70 1.27
N MET A 49 7.70 -5.96 1.67
CA MET A 49 7.82 -4.80 2.56
C MET A 49 7.49 -5.20 4.01
N PRO A 50 8.48 -5.59 4.82
CA PRO A 50 8.24 -5.94 6.23
C PRO A 50 7.68 -4.73 6.98
N GLY A 51 6.61 -4.94 7.75
CA GLY A 51 5.92 -3.89 8.51
C GLY A 51 4.91 -3.05 7.70
N ILE A 52 4.79 -3.25 6.39
CA ILE A 52 3.72 -2.64 5.60
C ILE A 52 2.61 -3.66 5.39
N ALA A 53 1.47 -3.43 6.01
CA ALA A 53 0.29 -4.26 5.85
C ALA A 53 -0.36 -4.05 4.48
N GLY A 54 -0.43 -2.80 3.99
CA GLY A 54 -1.04 -2.45 2.70
C GLY A 54 -0.68 -1.06 2.22
N VAL A 55 -0.63 -0.90 0.89
CA VAL A 55 -0.42 0.38 0.21
C VAL A 55 -1.55 0.54 -0.79
N PHE A 56 -2.18 1.70 -0.75
CA PHE A 56 -3.33 2.07 -1.57
C PHE A 56 -3.01 3.40 -2.23
N ALA A 57 -3.20 3.50 -3.54
CA ALA A 57 -3.00 4.74 -4.27
C ALA A 57 -4.26 5.12 -5.01
N GLY A 58 -4.62 6.39 -4.93
CA GLY A 58 -5.76 6.96 -5.62
C GLY A 58 -5.35 8.27 -6.29
N VAL A 59 -5.85 8.48 -7.51
CA VAL A 59 -5.68 9.76 -8.20
C VAL A 59 -6.92 10.59 -7.93
N CYS A 60 -6.72 11.77 -7.35
CA CYS A 60 -7.82 12.68 -7.09
C CYS A 60 -8.23 13.42 -8.37
N ALA A 61 -9.50 13.81 -8.46
CA ALA A 61 -10.02 14.64 -9.56
C ALA A 61 -9.31 16.00 -9.70
N CYS A 62 -8.61 16.48 -8.67
CA CYS A 62 -7.80 17.70 -8.73
C CYS A 62 -6.45 17.51 -9.47
N GLY A 63 -6.12 16.28 -9.90
CA GLY A 63 -4.88 15.94 -10.58
C GLY A 63 -3.74 15.51 -9.65
N SER A 64 -3.96 15.51 -8.34
CA SER A 64 -2.95 15.08 -7.36
C SER A 64 -3.14 13.61 -6.99
N THR A 65 -2.04 12.86 -6.98
CA THR A 65 -2.05 11.46 -6.55
C THR A 65 -1.84 11.39 -5.04
N THR A 66 -2.72 10.67 -4.37
CA THR A 66 -2.66 10.43 -2.93
C THR A 66 -2.44 8.96 -2.63
N TYR A 67 -1.46 8.65 -1.78
CA TYR A 67 -1.20 7.29 -1.34
C TYR A 67 -1.54 7.16 0.14
N ALA A 68 -2.35 6.16 0.48
CA ALA A 68 -2.57 5.69 1.83
C ALA A 68 -1.75 4.43 2.07
N MET A 69 -1.04 4.41 3.19
CA MET A 69 -0.27 3.26 3.63
C MET A 69 -0.79 2.83 5.01
N GLN A 70 -0.85 1.54 5.22
CA GLN A 70 -1.24 0.93 6.49
C GLN A 70 -0.22 -0.12 6.88
N GLY A 71 0.14 -0.14 8.16
CA GLY A 71 1.25 -0.92 8.68
C GLY A 71 1.86 -0.26 9.91
N ASP A 72 3.03 -0.75 10.29
CA ASP A 72 3.83 -0.23 11.37
C ASP A 72 4.29 1.20 11.07
N LYS A 73 4.22 2.07 12.08
CA LYS A 73 4.61 3.49 11.94
C LYS A 73 6.05 3.65 11.46
N GLU A 74 6.96 2.77 11.89
CA GLU A 74 8.36 2.78 11.51
C GLU A 74 8.54 2.37 10.04
N ALA A 75 7.88 1.30 9.60
CA ALA A 75 7.93 0.85 8.21
C ALA A 75 7.30 1.87 7.25
N ILE A 76 6.18 2.49 7.63
CA ILE A 76 5.55 3.57 6.85
C ILE A 76 6.49 4.77 6.76
N ALA A 77 7.17 5.13 7.85
CA ALA A 77 8.11 6.25 7.86
C ALA A 77 9.35 5.98 6.99
N ASP A 78 9.90 4.76 7.04
CA ASP A 78 11.03 4.35 6.20
C ASP A 78 10.65 4.36 4.72
N LEU A 79 9.46 3.84 4.37
CA LEU A 79 8.94 3.88 3.01
C LEU A 79 8.68 5.32 2.55
N MET A 80 8.13 6.18 3.42
CA MET A 80 7.98 7.62 3.13
C MET A 80 9.32 8.27 2.81
N LEU A 81 10.34 8.04 3.65
CA LEU A 81 11.66 8.61 3.47
C LEU A 81 12.33 8.10 2.18
N ALA A 82 12.19 6.81 1.88
CA ALA A 82 12.67 6.23 0.64
C ALA A 82 11.96 6.81 -0.60
N MET A 83 10.64 7.01 -0.51
CA MET A 83 9.85 7.65 -1.56
C MET A 83 10.25 9.11 -1.75
N GLU A 84 10.39 9.91 -0.70
CA GLU A 84 10.86 11.29 -0.77
C GLU A 84 12.25 11.39 -1.41
N SER A 85 13.15 10.47 -1.06
CA SER A 85 14.49 10.39 -1.63
C SER A 85 14.48 9.99 -3.12
N ALA A 86 13.56 9.12 -3.53
CA ALA A 86 13.39 8.72 -4.93
C ALA A 86 12.61 9.74 -5.77
N ASN A 87 11.70 10.51 -5.16
CA ASN A 87 10.85 11.52 -5.81
C ASN A 87 11.48 12.91 -5.91
N ALA A 88 12.74 13.07 -5.50
CA ALA A 88 13.52 14.28 -5.77
C ALA A 88 13.68 14.59 -7.27
N SER A 89 13.20 13.70 -8.16
CA SER A 89 13.26 13.80 -9.62
C SER A 89 11.86 13.76 -10.27
N GLU A 90 11.00 14.77 -10.05
CA GLU A 90 9.90 15.15 -10.99
C GLU A 90 8.43 14.67 -10.74
N ALA A 91 8.02 14.21 -9.55
CA ALA A 91 6.58 13.98 -9.30
C ALA A 91 6.06 14.48 -7.93
N LYS A 92 5.05 15.34 -7.95
CA LYS A 92 4.37 15.92 -6.78
C LYS A 92 3.44 14.88 -6.15
N ILE A 93 4.01 14.00 -5.33
CA ILE A 93 3.25 12.98 -4.59
C ILE A 93 2.77 13.57 -3.26
N THR A 94 1.47 13.45 -2.96
CA THR A 94 0.90 13.82 -1.66
C THR A 94 0.55 12.54 -0.90
N LEU A 95 0.93 12.42 0.37
CA LEU A 95 0.79 11.15 1.12
C LEU A 95 -0.13 11.34 2.33
N GLN A 96 -1.06 10.40 2.55
CA GLN A 96 -1.93 10.37 3.72
C GLN A 96 -1.52 9.20 4.64
N LYS A 97 -1.24 9.52 5.91
CA LYS A 97 -1.06 8.52 6.96
C LYS A 97 -2.42 8.10 7.50
N LEU A 98 -2.83 6.84 7.30
CA LEU A 98 -3.93 6.28 8.08
C LEU A 98 -3.39 6.02 9.49
N SER A 99 -3.96 6.71 10.49
CA SER A 99 -3.54 6.63 11.90
C SER A 99 -4.19 5.45 12.60
#